data_AF-A0A926YWX3-F1
#
_entry.id   AF-A0A926YWX3-F1
#
_cell.length_a   1.000
_cell.length_b   1.000
_cell.length_c   1.000
_cell.angle_alpha   90.00
_cell.angle_beta   90.00
_cell.angle_gamma   90.00
#
_symmetry.space_group_name_H-M   'P 1'
#
loop_
_entity.id
_entity.type
_entity.pdbx_description
1 polymer ?
#
loop_
_entity_poly.entity_id
_entity_poly.type
_entity_poly.pdbx_seq_one_letter_code
_entity_poly.pdbx_strand_id
1 'polypeptide(L)'
;MIEQMLHQALTDGYRVNIQDVTDGCSWQNCEILDVAEGCVRFRRCSVRNGAVEIWQYVLPLNRIACVWWRTTSIDSSLLARSAAD
;
A
#
# COMPACT_ATOMS: atom_id res chain seq x y z
N MET A 1 -8.95 -6.87 -13.87
CA MET A 1 -7.77 -7.62 -13.40
C MET A 1 -7.07 -6.90 -12.24
N ILE A 2 -6.62 -5.65 -12.42
CA ILE A 2 -5.98 -4.85 -11.35
C ILE A 2 -6.90 -4.66 -10.12
N GLU A 3 -8.18 -4.33 -10.33
CA GLU A 3 -9.16 -4.17 -9.25
C GLU A 3 -9.26 -5.40 -8.33
N GLN A 4 -9.39 -6.60 -8.91
CA GLN A 4 -9.44 -7.86 -8.17
C GLN A 4 -8.14 -8.11 -7.39
N MET A 5 -6.98 -7.80 -7.98
CA MET A 5 -5.69 -7.92 -7.29
C MET A 5 -5.59 -6.99 -6.08
N LEU A 6 -6.12 -5.77 -6.20
CA LEU A 6 -6.13 -4.80 -5.11
C LEU A 6 -7.11 -5.19 -4.00
N HIS A 7 -8.28 -5.73 -4.34
CA HIS A 7 -9.21 -6.31 -3.35
C HIS A 7 -8.60 -7.50 -2.62
N GLN A 8 -7.87 -8.37 -3.32
CA GLN A 8 -7.15 -9.48 -2.68
C GLN A 8 -6.08 -8.94 -1.73
N ALA A 9 -5.28 -7.97 -2.16
CA ALA A 9 -4.27 -7.36 -1.32
C ALA A 9 -4.85 -6.68 -0.07
N LEU A 10 -6.02 -6.02 -0.20
CA LEU A 10 -6.76 -5.45 0.92
C LEU A 10 -7.24 -6.55 1.89
N THR A 11 -7.78 -7.64 1.36
CA THR A 11 -8.34 -8.75 2.16
C THR A 11 -7.24 -9.50 2.92
N ASP A 12 -6.11 -9.75 2.26
CA ASP A 12 -5.00 -10.51 2.83
C ASP A 12 -4.01 -9.64 3.63
N GLY A 13 -4.22 -8.31 3.65
CA GLY A 13 -3.33 -7.36 4.34
C GLY A 13 -1.94 -7.24 3.70
N TYR A 14 -1.83 -7.47 2.38
CA TYR A 14 -0.56 -7.38 1.67
C TYR A 14 -0.11 -5.95 1.40
N ARG A 15 1.21 -5.76 1.45
CA ARG A 15 1.85 -4.53 0.95
C ARG A 15 2.07 -4.64 -0.56
N VAL A 16 1.70 -3.60 -1.29
CA VAL A 16 1.81 -3.52 -2.74
C VAL A 16 2.72 -2.39 -3.18
N ASN A 17 3.32 -2.55 -4.35
CA ASN A 17 3.95 -1.46 -5.07
C ASN A 17 3.03 -1.06 -6.23
N ILE A 18 2.82 0.24 -6.41
CA ILE A 18 1.90 0.81 -7.39
C ILE A 18 2.68 1.72 -8.32
N GLN A 19 2.42 1.62 -9.63
CA GLN A 19 2.96 2.54 -10.62
C GLN A 19 1.83 3.27 -11.36
N ASP A 20 1.94 4.59 -11.45
CA ASP A 20 1.07 5.46 -12.23
C ASP A 20 1.61 5.60 -13.67
N VAL A 21 0.78 5.30 -14.67
CA VAL A 21 1.13 5.41 -16.10
C VAL A 21 1.23 6.86 -16.58
N THR A 22 0.56 7.79 -15.92
CA THR A 22 0.42 9.16 -16.44
C THR A 22 1.62 10.02 -16.11
N ASP A 23 2.12 9.92 -14.88
CA ASP A 23 3.22 10.75 -14.39
C ASP A 23 4.50 9.93 -14.11
N GLY A 24 4.46 8.60 -14.34
CA GLY A 24 5.58 7.69 -14.07
C GLY A 24 5.89 7.48 -12.59
N CYS A 25 5.09 8.06 -11.69
CA CYS A 25 5.23 7.93 -10.25
C CYS A 25 5.13 6.45 -9.83
N SER A 26 6.03 6.03 -8.95
CA SER A 26 5.96 4.70 -8.33
C SER A 26 6.02 4.82 -6.82
N TRP A 27 5.12 4.10 -6.15
CA TRP A 27 5.07 4.01 -4.70
C TRP A 27 5.34 2.59 -4.27
N GLN A 28 6.28 2.43 -3.36
CA GLN A 28 6.66 1.13 -2.82
C GLN A 28 6.09 0.94 -1.41
N ASN A 29 5.82 -0.32 -1.06
CA ASN A 29 5.40 -0.77 0.26
C ASN A 29 4.11 -0.09 0.75
N CYS A 30 3.15 0.07 -0.17
CA CYS A 30 1.86 0.68 0.08
C CYS A 30 0.91 -0.32 0.70
N GLU A 31 0.02 0.16 1.55
CA GLU A 31 -1.13 -0.59 2.05
C GLU A 31 -2.38 -0.07 1.40
N ILE A 32 -3.19 -0.99 0.88
CA ILE A 32 -4.50 -0.67 0.33
C ILE A 32 -5.44 -0.42 1.50
N LEU A 33 -6.15 0.70 1.45
CA LEU A 33 -7.14 1.09 2.44
C LEU A 33 -8.55 0.82 1.94
N ASP A 34 -8.78 1.05 0.65
CA ASP A 34 -10.08 0.90 0.01
C ASP A 34 -9.94 0.78 -1.51
N VAL A 35 -10.86 0.07 -2.15
CA VAL A 35 -10.99 -0.06 -3.60
C VAL A 35 -12.47 0.09 -3.91
N ALA A 36 -12.85 1.23 -4.50
CA ALA A 36 -14.23 1.57 -4.76
C ALA A 36 -14.33 2.57 -5.91
N GLU A 37 -15.45 2.54 -6.64
CA GLU A 37 -15.81 3.53 -7.66
C GLU A 37 -14.73 3.75 -8.73
N GLY A 38 -14.04 2.67 -9.13
CA GLY A 38 -12.97 2.76 -10.13
C GLY A 38 -11.70 3.45 -9.64
N CYS A 39 -11.53 3.62 -8.33
CA CYS A 39 -10.35 4.19 -7.68
C CYS A 39 -9.79 3.25 -6.61
N VAL A 40 -8.49 3.40 -6.33
CA VAL A 40 -7.83 2.81 -5.17
C VAL A 40 -7.36 3.91 -4.23
N ARG A 41 -7.59 3.70 -2.93
CA ARG A 41 -7.00 4.50 -1.87
C ARG A 41 -5.93 3.67 -1.18
N PHE A 42 -4.75 4.24 -1.06
CA PHE A 42 -3.62 3.56 -0.42
C PHE A 42 -2.80 4.53 0.42
N ARG A 43 -2.05 3.99 1.37
CA ARG A 43 -1.08 4.76 2.15
C ARG A 43 0.32 4.19 2.02
N ARG A 44 1.31 5.08 2.12
CA ARG A 44 2.71 4.74 2.28
C ARG A 44 3.18 5.27 3.63
N CYS A 45 3.86 4.42 4.38
CA CYS A 45 4.51 4.80 5.62
C CYS A 45 6.03 4.72 5.41
N SER A 46 6.76 5.71 5.91
CA SER A 46 8.22 5.69 5.97
C SER A 46 8.70 6.24 7.30
N VAL A 47 9.83 5.75 7.79
CA VAL A 47 10.50 6.33 8.96
C VAL A 47 11.72 7.06 8.45
N ARG A 48 11.79 8.37 8.72
CA ARG A 48 12.92 9.21 8.34
C ARG A 48 13.35 10.02 9.56
N ASN A 49 14.61 9.88 9.95
CA ASN A 49 15.20 10.59 11.11
C ASN A 49 14.39 10.43 12.41
N GLY A 50 13.82 9.24 12.65
CA GLY A 50 13.00 8.98 13.84
C GLY A 50 11.57 9.53 13.78
N ALA A 51 11.19 10.25 12.72
CA ALA A 51 9.81 10.65 12.46
C ALA A 51 9.09 9.63 11.57
N VAL A 52 7.83 9.34 11.89
CA VAL A 52 6.95 8.53 11.03
C VAL A 52 6.24 9.47 10.06
N GLU A 53 6.54 9.32 8.78
CA GLU A 53 5.88 10.04 7.70
C GLU A 53 4.83 9.12 7.06
N ILE A 54 3.58 9.58 7.02
CA ILE A 54 2.45 8.87 6.43
C ILE A 54 1.90 9.72 5.29
N TRP A 55 1.83 9.13 4.10
CA TRP A 55 1.18 9.75 2.95
C TRP A 55 0.03 8.89 2.48
N GLN A 56 -1.07 9.53 2.12
CA GLN A 56 -2.25 8.87 1.57
C GLN A 56 -2.50 9.38 0.16
N TYR A 57 -2.85 8.45 -0.72
CA TYR A 57 -3.06 8.70 -2.14
C TYR A 57 -4.38 8.10 -2.57
N VAL A 58 -4.98 8.71 -3.59
CA VAL A 58 -6.14 8.18 -4.31
C VAL A 58 -5.77 8.18 -5.78
N LEU A 59 -5.91 7.02 -6.43
CA LEU A 59 -5.56 6.89 -7.84
C LEU A 59 -6.69 6.15 -8.60
N PRO A 60 -7.15 6.70 -9.73
CA PRO A 60 -8.01 5.98 -10.67
C PRO A 60 -7.37 4.67 -11.13
N LEU A 61 -8.14 3.59 -11.19
CA LEU A 61 -7.64 2.28 -11.59
C LEU A 61 -7.11 2.25 -13.02
N ASN A 62 -7.66 3.09 -13.91
CA ASN A 62 -7.17 3.25 -15.28
C ASN A 62 -5.81 3.96 -15.39
N ARG A 63 -5.29 4.54 -14.30
CA ARG A 63 -3.95 5.11 -14.22
C ARG A 63 -2.92 4.10 -13.70
N ILE A 64 -3.32 2.92 -13.27
CA ILE A 64 -2.39 1.95 -12.70
C ILE A 64 -1.78 1.08 -13.80
N ALA A 65 -0.47 1.17 -13.96
CA ALA A 65 0.28 0.39 -14.95
C ALA A 65 0.42 -1.06 -14.52
N CYS A 66 0.71 -1.24 -13.24
CA CYS A 66 1.08 -2.51 -12.64
C CYS A 66 1.00 -2.45 -11.12
N VAL A 67 0.71 -3.60 -10.53
CA VAL A 67 0.72 -3.82 -9.09
C VAL A 67 1.49 -5.11 -8.84
N TRP A 68 2.47 -5.06 -7.94
CA TRP A 68 3.11 -6.26 -7.40
C TRP A 68 3.08 -6.21 -5.89
N TRP A 69 2.60 -7.28 -5.27
CA TRP A 69 2.63 -7.41 -3.81
C TRP A 69 3.90 -8.09 -3.36
N ARG A 70 4.39 -7.65 -2.19
CA ARG A 70 5.40 -8.38 -1.44
C ARG A 70 4.68 -9.05 -0.28
N THR A 71 4.84 -10.37 -0.14
CA THR A 71 4.33 -11.16 0.99
C THR A 71 5.13 -10.91 2.26
N THR A 72 5.54 -9.67 2.50
CA THR A 72 5.97 -9.25 3.83
C THR A 72 4.72 -9.24 4.69
N SER A 73 4.40 -10.41 5.24
CA SER A 73 3.55 -10.54 6.41
C SER A 73 4.05 -9.52 7.42
N ILE A 74 3.18 -8.62 7.88
CA ILE A 74 3.49 -7.84 9.07
C ILE A 74 3.56 -8.87 10.17
N ASP A 75 4.77 -9.26 10.56
CA ASP A 75 4.95 -10.15 11.69
C ASP A 75 4.45 -9.40 12.92
N SER A 76 3.26 -9.76 13.38
CA SER A 76 2.59 -9.16 14.54
C SER A 76 3.49 -9.19 15.79
N SER A 77 4.53 -10.05 15.79
CA SER A 77 5.56 -10.09 16.84
C SER A 77 6.41 -8.82 16.95
N LEU A 78 6.54 -8.03 15.88
CA LEU A 78 7.26 -6.74 15.91
C LEU A 78 6.42 -5.63 16.57
N LEU A 79 5.10 -5.71 16.52
CA LEU A 79 4.20 -4.79 17.24
C LEU A 79 4.18 -5.07 18.74
N ALA A 80 4.34 -6.34 19.15
CA ALA A 80 4.35 -6.74 20.56
C ALA A 80 5.59 -6.26 21.34
N ARG A 81 6.70 -5.96 20.66
CA ARG A 81 7.94 -5.49 21.32
C ARG A 81 7.98 -3.99 21.63
N SER A 82 7.11 -3.17 21.03
CA SER A 82 7.06 -1.72 21.32
C SER A 82 6.05 -1.34 22.40
N ALA A 83 5.26 -2.29 22.92
CA ALA A 83 4.29 -2.05 24.00
C ALA A 83 4.76 -2.58 25.37
N ALA A 84 6.05 -2.93 25.50
CA ALA A 84 6.63 -3.58 26.68
C ALA A 84 7.82 -2.80 27.29
N ASP A 85 7.97 -1.51 26.97
CA ASP A 85 8.93 -0.60 27.62
C ASP A 85 8.16 0.55 28.30
#